data_AF-A0A814RW23-F1
#
_entry.id   AF-A0A814RW23-F1
#
_cell.length_a   1.000
_cell.length_b   1.000
_cell.length_c   1.000
_cell.angle_alpha   90.00
_cell.angle_beta   90.00
_cell.angle_gamma   90.00
#
_symmetry.space_group_name_H-M   'P 1'
#
loop_
_entity.id
_entity.type
_entity.pdbx_description
1 polymer ?
#
loop_
_entity_poly.entity_id
_entity_poly.type
_entity_poly.pdbx_seq_one_letter_code
_entity_poly.pdbx_strand_id
1 'polypeptide(L)'
;MLYYIFRKEFTDSIIKIQSRSMIDRDDLVDKIANDPNIIPLKGVIGPSPLRELIGFHATTSLPRDLMHDFIEGICPVIIISLLKQASALRIITYIRIQERMENFQYGKFDSSNQPPPLLVKHLQKDHMVATAAQKLCFFKLFPIISNDVVDLLPSFIVYKVLREILDLLLLYPFRKKWLHVLGELCETFYETMLSHFPDKITPKAHFIREYKYMINDFGPAVR
;
A
#
# COMPACT_ATOMS: atom_id res chain seq x y z
N MET A 1 6.21 -14.65 20.08
CA MET A 1 7.67 -14.55 20.30
C MET A 1 8.31 -13.77 19.14
N LEU A 2 7.86 -12.55 18.86
CA LEU A 2 8.37 -11.70 17.76
C LEU A 2 8.51 -10.21 18.16
N TYR A 3 8.19 -9.86 19.41
CA TYR A 3 8.09 -8.48 19.88
C TYR A 3 9.41 -7.82 20.30
N TYR A 4 10.57 -8.47 20.11
CA TYR A 4 11.81 -8.08 20.81
C TYR A 4 12.99 -7.63 19.94
N ILE A 5 12.85 -7.51 18.61
CA ILE A 5 14.05 -7.33 17.74
C ILE A 5 14.26 -5.91 17.19
N PHE A 6 13.30 -5.00 17.20
CA PHE A 6 13.49 -3.67 16.59
C PHE A 6 13.50 -2.54 17.60
N ARG A 7 14.62 -2.40 18.31
CA ARG A 7 15.03 -1.14 18.93
C ARG A 7 16.40 -0.75 18.36
N LYS A 8 16.38 -0.06 17.22
CA LYS A 8 17.55 0.67 16.73
C LYS A 8 17.12 2.12 16.58
N GLU A 9 17.66 2.95 17.48
CA GLU A 9 17.52 4.40 17.47
C GLU A 9 18.02 4.93 16.12
N PHE A 10 17.13 5.60 15.37
CA PHE A 10 17.51 6.39 14.21
C PHE A 10 17.12 7.84 14.49
N THR A 11 18.15 8.68 14.42
CA THR A 11 18.17 10.09 14.76
C THR A 11 17.32 10.94 13.82
N ASP A 12 16.65 11.91 14.43
CA ASP A 12 15.77 12.90 13.83
C ASP A 12 16.41 13.69 12.69
N SER A 13 15.95 13.44 11.47
CA SER A 13 15.85 14.46 10.44
C SER A 13 14.69 14.12 9.49
N ILE A 14 13.49 14.04 10.06
CA ILE A 14 12.26 13.81 9.31
C ILE A 14 11.88 15.13 8.63
N ILE A 15 11.94 15.16 7.29
CA ILE A 15 11.16 16.11 6.51
C ILE A 15 9.69 15.86 6.91
N LYS A 16 9.14 16.73 7.76
CA LYS A 16 7.74 16.70 8.19
C LYS A 16 6.86 17.01 6.98
N ILE A 17 6.53 15.99 6.19
CA ILE A 17 5.53 16.11 5.14
C ILE A 17 4.17 16.25 5.84
N GLN A 18 3.61 17.45 5.78
CA GLN A 18 2.35 17.84 6.41
C GLN A 18 1.18 16.99 5.88
N SER A 19 0.39 16.42 6.79
CA SER A 19 -0.95 15.90 6.48
C SER A 19 -1.78 17.00 5.81
N ARG A 20 -2.53 16.68 4.75
CA ARG A 20 -3.38 17.68 4.07
C ARG A 20 -4.48 18.14 5.03
N SER A 21 -4.34 19.34 5.60
CA SER A 21 -5.40 19.89 6.44
C SER A 21 -6.61 20.29 5.59
N MET A 22 -7.78 20.42 6.22
CA MET A 22 -8.97 20.96 5.53
C MET A 22 -8.67 22.34 4.93
N ILE A 23 -7.97 23.16 5.71
CA ILE A 23 -7.56 24.53 5.37
C ILE A 23 -6.68 24.52 4.10
N ASP A 24 -5.66 23.66 4.05
CA ASP A 24 -4.78 23.58 2.88
C ASP A 24 -5.54 23.20 1.60
N ARG A 25 -6.56 22.32 1.72
CA ARG A 25 -7.38 21.93 0.57
C ARG A 25 -8.31 23.08 0.16
N ASP A 26 -8.96 23.72 1.10
CA ASP A 26 -9.90 24.81 0.80
C ASP A 26 -9.18 25.99 0.14
N ASP A 27 -7.98 26.33 0.62
CA ASP A 27 -7.10 27.33 -0.02
C ASP A 27 -6.74 26.95 -1.47
N LEU A 28 -6.51 25.66 -1.75
CA LEU A 28 -6.24 25.16 -3.10
C LEU A 28 -7.47 25.20 -3.99
N VAL A 29 -8.64 24.83 -3.45
CA VAL A 29 -9.91 24.87 -4.17
C VAL A 29 -10.25 26.31 -4.53
N ASP A 30 -10.09 27.24 -3.61
CA ASP A 30 -10.38 28.66 -3.84
C ASP A 30 -9.39 29.28 -4.83
N LYS A 31 -8.12 28.87 -4.84
CA LYS A 31 -7.16 29.27 -5.89
C LYS A 31 -7.56 28.77 -7.28
N ILE A 32 -7.94 27.50 -7.41
CA ILE A 32 -8.35 26.91 -8.71
C ILE A 32 -9.69 27.49 -9.18
N ALA A 33 -10.62 27.77 -8.28
CA ALA A 33 -11.90 28.39 -8.62
C ALA A 33 -11.73 29.82 -9.18
N ASN A 34 -10.70 30.53 -8.73
CA ASN A 34 -10.42 31.91 -9.12
C ASN A 34 -9.51 32.04 -10.36
N ASP A 35 -8.81 30.98 -10.78
CA ASP A 35 -7.97 30.99 -11.99
C ASP A 35 -8.07 29.64 -12.75
N PRO A 36 -8.82 29.59 -13.86
CA PRO A 36 -9.03 28.37 -14.65
C PRO A 36 -7.76 27.91 -15.41
N ASN A 37 -6.68 28.70 -15.45
CA ASN A 37 -5.42 28.29 -16.06
C ASN A 37 -4.48 27.58 -15.08
N ILE A 38 -4.85 27.47 -13.79
CA ILE A 38 -4.05 26.73 -12.80
C ILE A 38 -4.17 25.23 -13.09
N ILE A 39 -3.04 24.62 -13.44
CA ILE A 39 -2.89 23.17 -13.58
C ILE A 39 -3.27 22.50 -12.24
N PRO A 40 -4.08 21.43 -12.22
CA PRO A 40 -4.48 20.72 -11.02
C PRO A 40 -3.31 20.48 -10.06
N LEU A 41 -3.26 21.23 -8.97
CA LEU A 41 -2.18 21.14 -7.99
C LEU A 41 -2.55 20.10 -6.93
N LYS A 42 -1.67 19.13 -6.69
CA LYS A 42 -1.87 18.06 -5.71
C LYS A 42 -3.14 17.20 -5.94
N GLY A 43 -3.66 17.18 -7.16
CA GLY A 43 -4.83 16.38 -7.56
C GLY A 43 -6.19 16.99 -7.21
N VAL A 44 -6.23 18.28 -6.83
CA VAL A 44 -7.49 19.04 -6.72
C VAL A 44 -7.83 19.59 -8.10
N ILE A 45 -9.03 19.29 -8.60
CA ILE A 45 -9.53 19.76 -9.90
C ILE A 45 -10.59 20.86 -9.79
N GLY A 46 -11.09 21.12 -8.58
CA GLY A 46 -12.13 22.11 -8.33
C GLY A 46 -12.93 21.82 -7.06
N PRO A 47 -13.98 22.61 -6.81
CA PRO A 47 -14.89 22.39 -5.69
C PRO A 47 -15.67 21.08 -5.86
N SER A 48 -15.94 20.39 -4.74
CA SER A 48 -16.80 19.22 -4.75
C SER A 48 -18.26 19.65 -4.95
N PRO A 49 -19.06 18.90 -5.73
CA PRO A 49 -20.51 19.12 -5.81
C PRO A 49 -21.22 19.03 -4.45
N LEU A 50 -20.59 18.37 -3.47
CA LEU A 50 -21.12 18.19 -2.13
C LEU A 50 -20.60 19.24 -1.13
N ARG A 51 -19.89 20.30 -1.58
CA ARG A 51 -19.32 21.34 -0.70
C ARG A 51 -20.38 22.02 0.19
N GLU A 52 -21.59 22.17 -0.32
CA GLU A 52 -22.70 22.83 0.39
C GLU A 52 -23.43 21.92 1.39
N LEU A 53 -23.14 20.62 1.39
CA LEU A 53 -23.78 19.68 2.30
C LEU A 53 -23.24 19.86 3.72
N ILE A 54 -24.14 20.18 4.66
CA ILE A 54 -23.79 20.38 6.07
C ILE A 54 -23.14 19.12 6.63
N GLY A 55 -21.96 19.28 7.24
CA GLY A 55 -21.19 18.18 7.83
C GLY A 55 -20.40 17.33 6.82
N PHE A 56 -20.42 17.68 5.53
CA PHE A 56 -19.57 17.04 4.54
C PHE A 56 -18.33 17.88 4.24
N HIS A 57 -17.16 17.23 4.31
CA HIS A 57 -15.92 17.78 3.80
C HIS A 57 -15.15 16.69 3.06
N ALA A 58 -14.68 17.00 1.84
CA ALA A 58 -14.11 15.98 0.95
C ALA A 58 -12.85 15.28 1.49
N THR A 59 -12.14 15.89 2.45
CA THR A 59 -10.96 15.27 3.08
C THR A 59 -11.29 14.34 4.25
N THR A 60 -12.44 14.52 4.91
CA THR A 60 -12.73 13.85 6.19
C THR A 60 -14.04 13.10 6.21
N SER A 61 -14.91 13.28 5.22
CA SER A 61 -16.22 12.61 5.18
C SER A 61 -16.25 11.39 4.26
N LEU A 62 -15.17 11.14 3.50
CA LEU A 62 -15.04 10.00 2.62
C LEU A 62 -13.96 9.05 3.13
N PRO A 63 -14.32 7.88 3.70
CA PRO A 63 -13.33 6.91 4.13
C PRO A 63 -12.54 6.39 2.93
N ARG A 64 -11.26 6.10 3.16
CA ARG A 64 -10.37 5.49 2.17
C ARG A 64 -10.78 4.04 1.91
N ASP A 65 -10.51 3.57 0.70
CA ASP A 65 -10.84 2.20 0.30
C ASP A 65 -9.60 1.30 0.38
N LEU A 66 -9.65 0.35 1.32
CA LEU A 66 -8.60 -0.64 1.55
C LEU A 66 -8.23 -1.42 0.27
N MET A 67 -9.23 -1.79 -0.53
CA MET A 67 -9.02 -2.54 -1.76
C MET A 67 -8.22 -1.70 -2.76
N HIS A 68 -8.62 -0.45 -2.98
CA HIS A 68 -7.98 0.40 -3.99
C HIS A 68 -6.59 0.90 -3.56
N ASP A 69 -6.41 1.21 -2.28
CA ASP A 69 -5.14 1.72 -1.75
C ASP A 69 -4.10 0.61 -1.58
N PHE A 70 -4.51 -0.53 -0.99
CA PHE A 70 -3.59 -1.63 -0.70
C PHE A 70 -3.60 -2.67 -1.81
N ILE A 71 -4.72 -3.36 -1.99
CA ILE A 71 -4.78 -4.59 -2.78
C ILE A 71 -4.52 -4.31 -4.26
N GLU A 72 -5.14 -3.28 -4.81
CA GLU A 72 -4.94 -2.85 -6.19
C GLU A 72 -3.83 -1.81 -6.35
N GLY A 73 -3.47 -1.16 -5.25
CA GLY A 73 -2.47 -0.11 -5.19
C GLY A 73 -1.10 -0.62 -4.80
N ILE A 74 -0.78 -0.56 -3.51
CA ILE A 74 0.60 -0.72 -3.04
C ILE A 74 1.12 -2.18 -3.08
N CYS A 75 0.24 -3.16 -2.89
CA CYS A 75 0.60 -4.59 -2.91
C CYS A 75 1.27 -5.01 -4.24
N PRO A 76 0.66 -4.77 -5.42
CA PRO A 76 1.29 -5.13 -6.68
C PRO A 76 2.57 -4.35 -6.95
N VAL A 77 2.66 -3.08 -6.53
CA VAL A 77 3.89 -2.27 -6.67
C VAL A 77 5.05 -2.93 -5.94
N ILE A 78 4.84 -3.39 -4.70
CA ILE A 78 5.90 -4.03 -3.91
C ILE A 78 6.28 -5.38 -4.48
N ILE A 79 5.32 -6.23 -4.84
CA ILE A 79 5.65 -7.52 -5.44
C ILE A 79 6.47 -7.31 -6.71
N ILE A 80 6.04 -6.44 -7.62
CA ILE A 80 6.78 -6.19 -8.87
C ILE A 80 8.18 -5.64 -8.59
N SER A 81 8.32 -4.75 -7.60
CA SER A 81 9.62 -4.20 -7.22
C SER A 81 10.56 -5.27 -6.66
N LEU A 82 10.05 -6.20 -5.84
CA LEU A 82 10.81 -7.35 -5.35
C LEU A 82 11.21 -8.31 -6.47
N LEU A 83 10.30 -8.63 -7.39
CA LEU A 83 10.58 -9.47 -8.55
C LEU A 83 11.67 -8.85 -9.43
N LYS A 84 11.62 -7.52 -9.64
CA LYS A 84 12.65 -6.77 -10.37
C LYS A 84 14.00 -6.84 -9.67
N GLN A 85 14.04 -6.63 -8.35
CA GLN A 85 15.28 -6.73 -7.58
C GLN A 85 15.86 -8.16 -7.67
N ALA A 86 15.03 -9.18 -7.51
CA ALA A 86 15.45 -10.58 -7.58
C ALA A 86 16.05 -10.93 -8.95
N SER A 87 15.42 -10.45 -10.03
CA SER A 87 15.93 -10.61 -11.38
C SER A 87 17.23 -9.84 -11.62
N ALA A 88 17.35 -8.60 -11.13
CA ALA A 88 18.56 -7.79 -11.26
C ALA A 88 19.76 -8.41 -10.54
N LEU A 89 19.51 -9.00 -9.36
CA LEU A 89 20.51 -9.76 -8.59
C LEU A 89 20.77 -11.16 -9.13
N ARG A 90 20.09 -11.58 -10.21
CA ARG A 90 20.17 -12.91 -10.82
C ARG A 90 19.86 -14.05 -9.84
N ILE A 91 19.04 -13.80 -8.82
CA ILE A 91 18.61 -14.81 -7.85
C ILE A 91 17.58 -15.75 -8.50
N ILE A 92 16.65 -15.19 -9.27
CA ILE A 92 15.60 -15.94 -9.96
C ILE A 92 15.13 -15.20 -11.21
N THR A 93 14.72 -15.96 -12.23
CA THR A 93 14.15 -15.41 -13.46
C THR A 93 12.63 -15.30 -13.36
N TYR A 94 12.03 -14.41 -14.14
CA TYR A 94 10.57 -14.29 -14.20
C TYR A 94 9.89 -15.56 -14.70
N ILE A 95 10.52 -16.26 -15.66
CA ILE A 95 10.04 -17.55 -16.17
C ILE A 95 9.95 -18.56 -15.03
N ARG A 96 10.99 -18.63 -14.18
CA ARG A 96 11.00 -19.55 -13.05
C ARG A 96 9.93 -19.23 -12.01
N ILE A 97 9.64 -17.95 -11.76
CA ILE A 97 8.54 -17.56 -10.88
C ILE A 97 7.18 -17.91 -11.48
N GLN A 98 7.01 -17.69 -12.78
CA GLN A 98 5.80 -18.07 -13.48
C GLN A 98 5.54 -19.58 -13.38
N GLU A 99 6.56 -20.41 -13.64
CA GLU A 99 6.48 -21.86 -13.45
C GLU A 99 6.08 -22.24 -12.03
N ARG A 100 6.62 -21.56 -11.01
CA ARG A 100 6.25 -21.83 -9.61
C ARG A 100 4.80 -21.47 -9.33
N MET A 101 4.32 -20.35 -9.84
CA MET A 101 2.93 -19.92 -9.69
C MET A 101 1.95 -20.88 -10.37
N GLU A 102 2.32 -21.43 -11.53
CA GLU A 102 1.51 -22.41 -12.27
C GLU A 102 1.46 -23.77 -11.58
N ASN A 103 2.59 -24.23 -11.04
CA ASN A 103 2.70 -25.51 -10.36
C ASN A 103 2.31 -25.47 -8.87
N PHE A 104 2.04 -24.28 -8.32
CA PHE A 104 1.65 -24.13 -6.92
C PHE A 104 0.28 -24.75 -6.67
N GLN A 105 0.17 -25.58 -5.63
CA GLN A 105 -1.10 -26.17 -5.22
C GLN A 105 -1.89 -25.17 -4.37
N TYR A 106 -2.76 -24.39 -5.01
CA TYR A 106 -3.66 -23.46 -4.31
C TYR A 106 -4.67 -24.23 -3.47
N GLY A 107 -4.83 -23.83 -2.21
CA GLY A 107 -5.80 -24.42 -1.30
C GLY A 107 -7.24 -24.19 -1.76
N LYS A 108 -8.19 -24.93 -1.17
CA LYS A 108 -9.62 -24.86 -1.51
C LYS A 108 -10.20 -23.43 -1.50
N PHE A 109 -9.70 -22.56 -0.62
CA PHE A 109 -10.17 -21.18 -0.48
C PHE A 109 -9.48 -20.19 -1.44
N ASP A 110 -8.35 -20.58 -2.02
CA ASP A 110 -7.54 -19.74 -2.91
C ASP A 110 -7.70 -20.14 -4.39
N SER A 111 -8.18 -21.35 -4.67
CA SER A 111 -8.26 -21.91 -6.03
C SER A 111 -9.15 -21.08 -6.98
N SER A 112 -10.21 -20.45 -6.48
CA SER A 112 -11.06 -19.55 -7.28
C SER A 112 -10.39 -18.20 -7.57
N ASN A 113 -9.33 -17.86 -6.84
CA ASN A 113 -8.62 -16.59 -6.89
C ASN A 113 -7.16 -16.76 -7.33
N GLN A 114 -6.86 -17.83 -8.08
CA GLN A 114 -5.51 -18.06 -8.60
C GLN A 114 -5.05 -16.83 -9.41
N PRO A 115 -3.84 -16.31 -9.13
CA PRO A 115 -3.32 -15.18 -9.88
C PRO A 115 -3.08 -15.54 -11.34
N PRO A 116 -3.35 -14.62 -12.28
CA PRO A 116 -3.07 -14.84 -13.68
C PRO A 116 -1.55 -14.87 -13.93
N PRO A 117 -1.11 -15.38 -15.09
CA PRO A 117 0.29 -15.36 -15.48
C PRO A 117 0.95 -13.98 -15.36
N LEU A 118 2.16 -13.96 -14.80
CA LEU A 118 3.05 -12.80 -14.77
C LEU A 118 3.64 -12.57 -16.16
N LEU A 119 2.92 -11.78 -16.95
CA LEU A 119 3.38 -11.35 -18.27
C LEU A 119 4.50 -10.30 -18.14
N VAL A 120 5.47 -10.33 -19.04
CA VAL A 120 6.60 -9.37 -19.09
C VAL A 120 6.13 -7.91 -19.10
N LYS A 121 4.98 -7.64 -19.76
CA LYS A 121 4.35 -6.31 -19.79
C LYS A 121 3.96 -5.77 -18.40
N HIS A 122 3.69 -6.64 -17.43
CA HIS A 122 3.36 -6.23 -16.04
C HIS A 122 4.58 -5.62 -15.34
N LEU A 123 5.77 -6.14 -15.64
CA LEU A 123 7.03 -5.66 -15.09
C LEU A 123 7.39 -4.30 -15.66
N GLN A 124 7.18 -4.07 -16.96
CA GLN A 124 7.50 -2.78 -17.59
C GLN A 124 6.62 -1.64 -17.07
N LYS A 125 5.36 -1.92 -16.69
CA LYS A 125 4.39 -0.92 -16.27
C LYS A 125 4.18 -0.83 -14.75
N ASP A 126 4.92 -1.57 -13.94
CA ASP A 126 4.70 -1.70 -12.49
C ASP A 126 3.23 -2.00 -12.12
N HIS A 127 2.55 -2.73 -12.99
CA HIS A 127 1.11 -2.96 -12.89
C HIS A 127 0.76 -4.41 -13.20
N MET A 128 0.02 -5.05 -12.29
CA MET A 128 -0.50 -6.39 -12.46
C MET A 128 -1.97 -6.34 -12.91
N VAL A 129 -2.24 -6.87 -14.11
CA VAL A 129 -3.62 -7.00 -14.63
C VAL A 129 -4.24 -8.24 -13.99
N ALA A 130 -4.99 -8.06 -12.90
CA ALA A 130 -5.66 -9.09 -12.13
C ALA A 130 -6.79 -8.46 -11.30
N THR A 131 -7.77 -9.26 -10.87
CA THR A 131 -8.79 -8.78 -9.91
C THR A 131 -8.17 -8.52 -8.53
N ALA A 132 -8.82 -7.72 -7.70
CA ALA A 132 -8.37 -7.50 -6.33
C ALA A 132 -8.18 -8.82 -5.55
N ALA A 133 -9.11 -9.76 -5.67
CA ALA A 133 -9.00 -11.06 -5.00
C ALA A 133 -7.78 -11.87 -5.46
N GLN A 134 -7.48 -11.86 -6.77
CA GLN A 134 -6.28 -12.50 -7.32
C GLN A 134 -4.98 -11.81 -6.85
N LYS A 135 -4.97 -10.47 -6.80
CA LYS A 135 -3.83 -9.69 -6.27
C LYS A 135 -3.58 -10.02 -4.81
N LEU A 136 -4.64 -10.09 -4.00
CA LEU A 136 -4.56 -10.44 -2.58
C LEU A 136 -4.08 -11.88 -2.38
N CYS A 137 -4.62 -12.83 -3.14
CA CYS A 137 -4.20 -14.23 -3.13
C CYS A 137 -2.69 -14.35 -3.38
N PHE A 138 -2.20 -13.73 -4.47
CA PHE A 138 -0.78 -13.73 -4.76
C PHE A 138 0.05 -13.06 -3.67
N PHE A 139 -0.38 -11.88 -3.21
CA PHE A 139 0.33 -11.17 -2.15
C PHE A 139 0.45 -12.00 -0.88
N LYS A 140 -0.59 -12.71 -0.46
CA LYS A 140 -0.56 -13.58 0.72
C LYS A 140 0.36 -14.79 0.54
N LEU A 141 0.34 -15.42 -0.64
CA LEU A 141 1.07 -16.66 -0.91
C LEU A 141 2.49 -16.44 -1.42
N PHE A 142 2.85 -15.20 -1.77
CA PHE A 142 4.16 -14.85 -2.34
C PHE A 142 5.36 -15.41 -1.54
N PRO A 143 5.42 -15.31 -0.20
CA PRO A 143 6.55 -15.84 0.57
C PRO A 143 6.67 -17.36 0.47
N ILE A 144 5.55 -18.06 0.30
CA ILE A 144 5.53 -19.52 0.17
C ILE A 144 5.97 -19.92 -1.23
N ILE A 145 5.46 -19.24 -2.26
CA ILE A 145 5.82 -19.46 -3.67
C ILE A 145 7.31 -19.15 -3.91
N SER A 146 7.87 -18.19 -3.16
CA SER A 146 9.25 -17.69 -3.33
C SER A 146 10.14 -17.92 -2.10
N ASN A 147 9.88 -18.98 -1.32
CA ASN A 147 10.51 -19.23 -0.01
C ASN A 147 12.05 -19.26 -0.04
N ASP A 148 12.66 -19.81 -1.08
CA ASP A 148 14.11 -19.87 -1.29
C ASP A 148 14.73 -18.54 -1.77
N VAL A 149 13.90 -17.54 -2.10
CA VAL A 149 14.33 -16.24 -2.66
C VAL A 149 14.18 -15.11 -1.64
N VAL A 150 13.14 -15.16 -0.79
CA VAL A 150 12.74 -14.02 0.05
C VAL A 150 13.85 -13.54 1.00
N ASP A 151 14.63 -14.45 1.59
CA ASP A 151 15.71 -14.09 2.53
C ASP A 151 16.94 -13.52 1.82
N LEU A 152 17.05 -13.71 0.51
CA LEU A 152 18.14 -13.16 -0.31
C LEU A 152 17.85 -11.72 -0.76
N LEU A 153 16.64 -11.22 -0.54
CA LEU A 153 16.22 -9.89 -0.96
C LEU A 153 16.33 -8.91 0.21
N PRO A 154 17.26 -7.93 0.18
CA PRO A 154 17.38 -6.95 1.26
C PRO A 154 16.11 -6.10 1.43
N SER A 155 15.37 -5.87 0.34
CA SER A 155 14.13 -5.09 0.38
C SER A 155 12.90 -5.88 0.84
N PHE A 156 13.02 -7.18 1.13
CA PHE A 156 11.88 -8.00 1.57
C PHE A 156 11.27 -7.51 2.89
N ILE A 157 12.01 -6.75 3.69
CA ILE A 157 11.49 -6.07 4.87
C ILE A 157 10.26 -5.19 4.56
N VAL A 158 10.25 -4.52 3.40
CA VAL A 158 9.13 -3.68 2.96
C VAL A 158 7.84 -4.50 2.83
N TYR A 159 7.95 -5.69 2.23
CA TYR A 159 6.81 -6.60 2.09
C TYR A 159 6.35 -7.11 3.45
N LYS A 160 7.28 -7.49 4.35
CA LYS A 160 6.93 -7.98 5.70
C LYS A 160 6.12 -6.95 6.48
N VAL A 161 6.58 -5.70 6.50
CA VAL A 161 5.86 -4.62 7.21
C VAL A 161 4.49 -4.38 6.56
N LEU A 162 4.41 -4.33 5.22
CA LEU A 162 3.11 -4.19 4.55
C LEU A 162 2.16 -5.36 4.85
N ARG A 163 2.69 -6.58 4.93
CA ARG A 163 1.91 -7.78 5.23
C ARG A 163 1.31 -7.69 6.63
N GLU A 164 2.08 -7.23 7.62
CA GLU A 164 1.59 -7.01 8.98
C GLU A 164 0.52 -5.93 9.05
N ILE A 165 0.70 -4.81 8.33
CA ILE A 165 -0.34 -3.79 8.18
C ILE A 165 -1.61 -4.41 7.60
N LEU A 166 -1.50 -5.12 6.48
CA LEU A 166 -2.65 -5.69 5.80
C LEU A 166 -3.37 -6.74 6.67
N ASP A 167 -2.64 -7.52 7.45
CA ASP A 167 -3.23 -8.48 8.39
C ASP A 167 -4.00 -7.79 9.51
N LEU A 168 -3.50 -6.66 10.05
CA LEU A 168 -4.25 -5.84 11.00
C LEU A 168 -5.49 -5.21 10.35
N LEU A 169 -5.37 -4.68 9.14
CA LEU A 169 -6.47 -4.01 8.44
C LEU A 169 -7.60 -4.99 8.06
N LEU A 170 -7.24 -6.22 7.69
CA LEU A 170 -8.21 -7.28 7.37
C LEU A 170 -8.77 -8.00 8.60
N LEU A 171 -8.32 -7.65 9.81
CA LEU A 171 -8.74 -8.31 11.03
C LEU A 171 -10.13 -7.86 11.46
N TYR A 172 -11.02 -8.83 11.67
CA TYR A 172 -12.33 -8.61 12.25
C TYR A 172 -12.55 -9.52 13.47
N PRO A 173 -12.85 -8.98 14.66
CA PRO A 173 -13.02 -7.57 14.99
C PRO A 173 -11.68 -6.83 15.19
N PHE A 174 -11.59 -5.56 14.74
CA PHE A 174 -10.45 -4.68 15.04
C PHE A 174 -10.57 -4.05 16.43
N ARG A 175 -9.54 -4.19 17.27
CA ARG A 175 -9.50 -3.60 18.62
C ARG A 175 -8.76 -2.26 18.61
N LYS A 176 -9.34 -1.22 19.23
CA LYS A 176 -8.74 0.13 19.31
C LYS A 176 -7.30 0.16 19.84
N LYS A 177 -6.93 -0.75 20.74
CA LYS A 177 -5.55 -0.86 21.25
C LYS A 177 -4.49 -1.14 20.17
N TRP A 178 -4.90 -1.65 19.00
CA TRP A 178 -4.00 -1.91 17.87
C TRP A 178 -3.76 -0.66 17.00
N LEU A 179 -4.46 0.45 17.23
CA LEU A 179 -4.24 1.70 16.48
C LEU A 179 -2.80 2.22 16.63
N HIS A 180 -2.22 2.08 17.81
CA HIS A 180 -0.82 2.45 18.05
C HIS A 180 0.12 1.61 17.18
N VAL A 181 -0.04 0.29 17.23
CA VAL A 181 0.77 -0.68 16.46
C VAL A 181 0.61 -0.43 14.96
N LEU A 182 -0.62 -0.21 14.47
CA LEU A 182 -0.88 0.15 13.08
C LEU A 182 -0.15 1.44 12.69
N GLY A 183 -0.17 2.46 13.54
CA GLY A 183 0.55 3.71 13.31
C GLY A 183 2.06 3.51 13.18
N GLU A 184 2.68 2.77 14.10
CA GLU A 184 4.11 2.45 14.07
C GLU A 184 4.49 1.65 12.82
N LEU A 185 3.68 0.67 12.44
CA LEU A 185 3.89 -0.11 11.23
C LEU A 185 3.78 0.76 9.98
N CYS A 186 2.82 1.68 9.89
CA CYS A 186 2.68 2.57 8.75
C CYS A 186 3.87 3.54 8.59
N GLU A 187 4.43 4.05 9.68
CA GLU A 187 5.66 4.86 9.63
C GLU A 187 6.87 4.01 9.21
N THR A 188 7.04 2.84 9.84
CA THR A 188 8.10 1.88 9.49
C THR A 188 8.02 1.48 8.01
N PHE A 189 6.81 1.27 7.49
CA PHE A 189 6.58 0.96 6.10
C PHE A 189 7.05 2.10 5.18
N TYR A 190 6.71 3.33 5.53
CA TYR A 190 7.09 4.50 4.75
C TYR A 190 8.62 4.70 4.72
N GLU A 191 9.28 4.56 5.86
CA GLU A 191 10.74 4.66 5.98
C GLU A 191 11.46 3.56 5.19
N THR A 192 11.01 2.31 5.33
CA THR A 192 11.60 1.18 4.58
C THR A 192 11.34 1.29 3.08
N MET A 193 10.17 1.79 2.66
CA MET A 193 9.88 2.13 1.26
C MET A 193 10.83 3.19 0.73
N LEU A 194 11.06 4.28 1.47
CA LEU A 194 12.01 5.33 1.06
C LEU A 194 13.43 4.79 0.92
N SER A 195 13.86 3.92 1.84
CA SER A 195 15.19 3.35 1.83
C SER A 195 15.43 2.36 0.69
N HIS A 196 14.43 1.54 0.33
CA HIS A 196 14.62 0.45 -0.63
C HIS A 196 14.04 0.74 -2.02
N PHE A 197 12.99 1.56 -2.11
CA PHE A 197 12.26 1.88 -3.33
C PHE A 197 11.88 3.37 -3.41
N PRO A 198 12.87 4.31 -3.34
CA PRO A 198 12.60 5.74 -3.31
C PRO A 198 11.77 6.24 -4.50
N ASP A 199 11.96 5.65 -5.68
CA ASP A 199 11.24 6.02 -6.91
C ASP A 199 9.81 5.44 -7.01
N LYS A 200 9.38 4.67 -5.99
CA LYS A 200 8.07 4.00 -5.96
C LYS A 200 7.12 4.55 -4.89
N ILE A 201 7.46 5.71 -4.32
CA ILE A 201 6.58 6.43 -3.40
C ILE A 201 5.43 7.04 -4.20
N THR A 202 4.31 6.32 -4.24
CA THR A 202 3.08 6.77 -4.89
C THR A 202 2.18 7.55 -3.92
N PRO A 203 1.20 8.33 -4.40
CA PRO A 203 0.17 8.92 -3.53
C PRO A 203 -0.53 7.89 -2.63
N LYS A 204 -0.72 6.65 -3.13
CA LYS A 204 -1.30 5.55 -2.35
C LYS A 204 -0.39 5.12 -1.19
N ALA A 205 0.92 5.07 -1.41
CA ALA A 205 1.89 4.78 -0.35
C ALA A 205 1.82 5.83 0.79
N HIS A 206 1.57 7.10 0.46
CA HIS A 206 1.37 8.13 1.46
C HIS A 206 0.07 7.95 2.25
N PHE A 207 -1.02 7.52 1.60
CA PHE A 207 -2.30 7.34 2.29
C PHE A 207 -2.28 6.27 3.37
N ILE A 208 -1.36 5.30 3.30
CA ILE A 208 -1.20 4.25 4.32
C ILE A 208 -0.96 4.84 5.71
N ARG A 209 -0.24 5.97 5.83
CA ARG A 209 0.03 6.65 7.11
C ARG A 209 -1.23 7.20 7.78
N GLU A 210 -2.27 7.45 7.01
CA GLU A 210 -3.55 8.00 7.48
C GLU A 210 -4.52 6.92 7.98
N TYR A 211 -4.22 5.63 7.75
CA TYR A 211 -5.17 4.54 8.08
C TYR A 211 -5.47 4.42 9.58
N LYS A 212 -4.55 4.85 10.46
CA LYS A 212 -4.84 4.91 11.90
C LYS A 212 -5.97 5.88 12.25
N TYR A 213 -6.01 7.05 11.59
CA TYR A 213 -7.07 8.04 11.80
C TYR A 213 -8.37 7.56 11.15
N MET A 214 -8.26 7.00 9.95
CA MET A 214 -9.42 6.43 9.25
C MET A 214 -10.13 5.37 10.10
N ILE A 215 -9.40 4.41 10.69
CA ILE A 215 -10.04 3.37 11.53
C ILE A 215 -10.59 3.94 12.84
N ASN A 216 -9.92 4.96 13.40
CA ASN A 216 -10.41 5.60 14.61
C ASN A 216 -11.76 6.31 14.38
N ASP A 217 -11.92 6.97 13.23
CA ASP A 217 -13.06 7.84 12.94
C ASP A 217 -14.22 7.06 12.30
N PHE A 218 -13.92 6.08 11.43
CA PHE A 218 -14.92 5.34 10.65
C PHE A 218 -15.12 3.89 11.10
N GLY A 219 -14.26 3.38 11.98
CA GLY A 219 -14.26 1.98 12.40
C GLY A 219 -13.42 1.07 11.50
N PRO A 220 -13.52 -0.26 11.68
CA PRO A 220 -12.69 -1.23 10.99
C PRO A 220 -12.78 -1.12 9.45
N ALA A 221 -11.66 -1.36 8.77
CA ALA A 221 -11.57 -1.26 7.30
C ALA A 221 -12.36 -2.34 6.55
N VAL A 222 -12.74 -3.43 7.25
CA VAL A 222 -13.56 -4.53 6.73
C VAL A 222 -14.72 -4.75 7.69
N ARG A 223 -15.90 -5.04 7.13
CA ARG A 223 -17.14 -5.29 7.86
C ARG A 223 -17.47 -6.77 7.94
#